data_AF-A0A0U4NH46-F1
#
_entry.id   AF-A0A0U4NH46-F1
#
_cell.length_a   1.000
_cell.length_b   1.000
_cell.length_c   1.000
_cell.angle_alpha   90.00
_cell.angle_beta   90.00
_cell.angle_gamma   90.00
#
_symmetry.space_group_name_H-M   'P 1'
#
loop_
_entity.id
_entity.type
_entity.pdbx_description
1 polymer ?
#
loop_
_entity_poly.entity_id
_entity_poly.type
_entity_poly.pdbx_seq_one_letter_code
_entity_poly.pdbx_strand_id
1 'polypeptide(L)'
;MKRLIKTTALACAFLLPQLAQAALVTQWEYEVASEWTGATFQALGDGTTSTSSSVLSWGADGGSYSSSPKNRSALVISNSPQSGTDLVTNSMMPVLTNVITHFNNILAGGTKSLETALLKTTLKLKPFLPTPESALPTKTLNFTIRFIETPNDGSCGFDSSSNCDDIFVIEIGDLVSSFIYDGVKYTTAVVETTSSLTGLSPAACAQAGAAAGCLGFKTIEQAATAAMFGLLINGVEVSAPAGTGALGLGLLSLFMYGRRRSAK
;
A
#
# COMPACT_ATOMS: atom_id res chain seq x y z
N MET A 1 9.86 58.98 -56.64
CA MET A 1 10.07 57.53 -56.87
C MET A 1 11.39 57.11 -56.25
N LYS A 2 11.38 56.03 -55.44
CA LYS A 2 12.53 55.23 -54.95
C LYS A 2 13.48 55.92 -53.96
N ARG A 3 13.93 55.33 -52.84
CA ARG A 3 13.63 54.08 -52.13
C ARG A 3 14.14 54.24 -50.68
N LEU A 4 13.32 53.74 -49.77
CA LEU A 4 13.53 53.48 -48.35
C LEU A 4 14.53 52.32 -48.15
N ILE A 5 15.52 52.42 -47.24
CA ILE A 5 15.98 51.27 -46.43
C ILE A 5 16.42 51.78 -45.05
N LYS A 6 15.51 51.68 -44.07
CA LYS A 6 15.81 51.74 -42.64
C LYS A 6 16.37 50.37 -42.24
N THR A 7 17.55 50.35 -41.62
CA THR A 7 18.17 49.17 -41.04
C THR A 7 17.46 48.84 -39.71
N THR A 8 16.59 47.83 -39.73
CA THR A 8 15.99 47.26 -38.51
C THR A 8 16.90 46.12 -38.03
N ALA A 9 17.62 46.33 -36.93
CA ALA A 9 18.30 45.27 -36.22
C ALA A 9 17.25 44.43 -35.48
N LEU A 10 17.02 43.21 -35.95
CA LEU A 10 16.13 42.26 -35.28
C LEU A 10 16.90 41.60 -34.13
N ALA A 11 16.76 42.13 -32.92
CA ALA A 11 17.22 41.46 -31.71
C ALA A 11 16.33 40.25 -31.45
N CYS A 12 16.77 39.06 -31.90
CA CYS A 12 16.18 37.80 -31.46
C CYS A 12 16.54 37.59 -29.98
N ALA A 13 15.65 38.03 -29.09
CA ALA A 13 15.64 37.54 -27.71
C ALA A 13 15.33 36.04 -27.77
N PHE A 14 16.36 35.21 -27.56
CA PHE A 14 16.19 33.80 -27.27
C PHE A 14 15.47 33.69 -25.91
N LEU A 15 14.14 33.71 -25.93
CA LEU A 15 13.33 33.17 -24.84
C LEU A 15 13.58 31.66 -24.85
N LEU A 16 14.63 31.23 -24.16
CA LEU A 16 14.79 29.82 -23.79
C LEU A 16 13.56 29.49 -22.94
N PRO A 17 12.66 28.58 -23.37
CA PRO A 17 11.66 28.07 -22.46
C PRO A 17 12.44 27.43 -21.31
N GLN A 18 12.23 27.93 -20.08
CA GLN A 18 12.66 27.18 -18.90
C GLN A 18 11.91 25.86 -18.97
N LEU A 19 12.61 24.81 -19.38
CA LEU A 19 12.12 23.45 -19.21
C LEU A 19 12.02 23.29 -17.69
N ALA A 20 10.81 23.27 -17.15
CA ALA A 20 10.58 22.87 -15.78
C ALA A 20 11.17 21.46 -15.65
N GLN A 21 12.35 21.37 -15.04
CA GLN A 21 12.98 20.09 -14.80
C GLN A 21 12.13 19.37 -13.76
N ALA A 22 11.74 18.14 -14.07
CA ALA A 22 11.13 17.24 -13.11
C ALA A 22 12.00 17.21 -11.85
N ALA A 23 11.48 17.68 -10.71
CA ALA A 23 12.22 17.71 -9.46
C ALA A 23 11.91 16.43 -8.66
N LEU A 24 12.93 15.64 -8.38
CA LEU A 24 12.78 14.44 -7.55
C LEU A 24 12.48 14.86 -6.09
N VAL A 25 11.35 14.42 -5.57
CA VAL A 25 11.05 14.42 -4.13
C VAL A 25 11.95 13.37 -3.50
N THR A 26 12.87 13.81 -2.66
CA THR A 26 13.86 12.94 -2.01
C THR A 26 13.34 12.36 -0.70
N GLN A 27 12.38 13.06 -0.06
CA GLN A 27 11.77 12.65 1.19
C GLN A 27 10.31 13.05 1.25
N TRP A 28 9.48 12.19 1.83
CA TRP A 28 8.04 12.34 1.93
C TRP A 28 7.61 12.38 3.40
N GLU A 29 6.68 13.28 3.71
CA GLU A 29 5.81 13.18 4.87
C GLU A 29 4.69 12.18 4.52
N TYR A 30 4.42 11.23 5.42
CA TYR A 30 3.41 10.20 5.22
C TYR A 30 2.51 10.03 6.43
N GLU A 31 1.31 9.50 6.17
CA GLU A 31 0.42 8.93 7.18
C GLU A 31 -0.20 7.66 6.60
N VAL A 32 -0.06 6.55 7.32
CA VAL A 32 -0.69 5.27 7.01
C VAL A 32 -1.65 4.90 8.13
N ALA A 33 -2.92 4.78 7.80
CA ALA A 33 -3.97 4.41 8.75
C ALA A 33 -4.73 3.19 8.24
N SER A 34 -4.79 2.15 9.08
CA SER A 34 -5.57 0.94 8.86
C SER A 34 -6.72 0.84 9.85
N GLU A 35 -7.89 0.41 9.38
CA GLU A 35 -9.10 0.19 10.17
C GLU A 35 -9.90 -1.02 9.67
N TRP A 36 -10.54 -1.72 10.59
CA TRP A 36 -11.61 -2.66 10.26
C TRP A 36 -12.86 -1.89 9.87
N THR A 37 -13.39 -2.19 8.68
CA THR A 37 -14.62 -1.57 8.14
C THR A 37 -15.79 -2.54 8.11
N GLY A 38 -15.55 -3.82 8.34
CA GLY A 38 -16.56 -4.85 8.42
C GLY A 38 -16.00 -6.15 8.97
N ALA A 39 -16.88 -6.96 9.56
CA ALA A 39 -16.57 -8.30 10.04
C ALA A 39 -17.81 -9.18 9.94
N THR A 40 -17.63 -10.42 9.51
CA THR A 40 -18.66 -11.46 9.52
C THR A 40 -18.19 -12.58 10.44
N PHE A 41 -19.05 -12.91 11.41
CA PHE A 41 -18.86 -14.02 12.32
C PHE A 41 -19.85 -15.12 12.00
N GLN A 42 -19.54 -16.34 12.42
CA GLN A 42 -20.45 -17.47 12.33
C GLN A 42 -21.82 -17.11 12.94
N ALA A 43 -22.89 -17.43 12.21
CA ALA A 43 -24.26 -17.08 12.61
C ALA A 43 -24.76 -17.89 13.81
N LEU A 44 -24.18 -19.08 14.03
CA LEU A 44 -24.54 -19.99 15.11
C LEU A 44 -23.33 -20.18 16.04
N GLY A 45 -23.60 -20.49 17.30
CA GLY A 45 -22.59 -20.74 18.32
C GLY A 45 -22.74 -19.84 19.55
N ASP A 46 -22.12 -20.28 20.63
CA ASP A 46 -22.14 -19.61 21.92
C ASP A 46 -21.17 -18.41 21.96
N GLY A 47 -21.13 -17.69 23.08
CA GLY A 47 -20.23 -16.54 23.30
C GLY A 47 -20.74 -15.23 22.69
N THR A 48 -19.86 -14.23 22.66
CA THR A 48 -20.15 -12.87 22.18
C THR A 48 -19.06 -12.38 21.21
N THR A 49 -19.46 -11.55 20.25
CA THR A 49 -18.56 -10.93 19.29
C THR A 49 -18.51 -9.42 19.54
N SER A 50 -17.39 -8.80 19.20
CA SER A 50 -17.17 -7.36 19.31
C SER A 50 -16.38 -6.88 18.11
N THR A 51 -16.80 -5.73 17.59
CA THR A 51 -16.22 -5.09 16.41
C THR A 51 -15.97 -3.62 16.74
N SER A 52 -14.72 -3.20 16.59
CA SER A 52 -14.30 -1.80 16.55
C SER A 52 -13.38 -1.59 15.34
N SER A 53 -12.99 -0.34 15.09
CA SER A 53 -12.06 -0.02 14.00
C SER A 53 -10.67 -0.63 14.17
N SER A 54 -10.27 -1.01 15.39
CA SER A 54 -8.94 -1.58 15.67
C SER A 54 -8.98 -3.02 16.20
N VAL A 55 -10.13 -3.51 16.67
CA VAL A 55 -10.24 -4.84 17.28
C VAL A 55 -11.49 -5.56 16.76
N LEU A 56 -11.28 -6.76 16.24
CA LEU A 56 -12.32 -7.78 16.07
C LEU A 56 -12.07 -8.85 17.10
N SER A 57 -13.05 -9.19 17.94
CA SER A 57 -12.87 -10.20 18.97
C SER A 57 -14.11 -11.07 19.12
N TRP A 58 -13.90 -12.36 19.40
CA TRP A 58 -14.94 -13.35 19.63
C TRP A 58 -14.52 -14.26 20.79
N GLY A 59 -15.49 -14.82 21.52
CA GLY A 59 -15.20 -15.63 22.70
C GLY A 59 -16.24 -15.50 23.81
N ALA A 60 -15.85 -15.85 25.02
CA ALA A 60 -16.70 -15.75 26.21
C ALA A 60 -17.13 -14.31 26.51
N ASP A 61 -18.34 -14.15 27.05
CA ASP A 61 -18.84 -12.86 27.51
C ASP A 61 -18.05 -12.35 28.72
N GLY A 62 -17.74 -11.05 28.74
CA GLY A 62 -16.85 -10.45 29.74
C GLY A 62 -15.41 -10.98 29.74
N GLY A 63 -15.05 -11.77 28.74
CA GLY A 63 -13.72 -12.38 28.60
C GLY A 63 -12.64 -11.43 28.08
N SER A 64 -11.42 -11.93 27.93
CA SER A 64 -10.29 -11.17 27.38
C SER A 64 -9.46 -11.98 26.39
N TYR A 65 -8.89 -11.29 25.40
CA TYR A 65 -7.96 -11.88 24.43
C TYR A 65 -6.48 -11.71 24.81
N SER A 66 -6.18 -10.76 25.70
CA SER A 66 -4.80 -10.38 26.06
C SER A 66 -4.49 -10.56 27.54
N SER A 67 -5.49 -10.51 28.41
CA SER A 67 -5.37 -10.67 29.86
C SER A 67 -6.11 -11.91 30.36
N SER A 68 -5.76 -12.37 31.56
CA SER A 68 -6.46 -13.50 32.17
C SER A 68 -7.88 -13.09 32.62
N PRO A 69 -8.91 -13.93 32.41
CA PRO A 69 -8.87 -15.20 31.69
C PRO A 69 -8.80 -14.97 30.16
N LYS A 70 -7.85 -15.66 29.50
CA LYS A 70 -7.65 -15.61 28.04
C LYS A 70 -8.66 -16.53 27.34
N ASN A 71 -9.91 -16.10 27.29
CA ASN A 71 -11.05 -16.88 26.78
C ASN A 71 -11.78 -16.15 25.64
N ARG A 72 -11.06 -15.28 24.93
CA ARG A 72 -11.45 -14.67 23.66
C ARG A 72 -10.28 -14.70 22.68
N SER A 73 -10.54 -14.88 21.41
CA SER A 73 -9.57 -14.66 20.33
C SER A 73 -9.82 -13.28 19.71
N ALA A 74 -8.82 -12.73 19.02
CA ALA A 74 -8.95 -11.40 18.42
C ALA A 74 -7.99 -11.14 17.25
N LEU A 75 -8.45 -10.35 16.28
CA LEU A 75 -7.60 -9.64 15.34
C LEU A 75 -7.48 -8.18 15.78
N VAL A 76 -6.25 -7.73 16.00
CA VAL A 76 -5.94 -6.39 16.50
C VAL A 76 -5.05 -5.65 15.51
N ILE A 77 -5.47 -4.45 15.14
CA ILE A 77 -4.64 -3.47 14.44
C ILE A 77 -3.98 -2.58 15.50
N SER A 78 -2.67 -2.50 15.47
CA SER A 78 -1.89 -1.56 16.28
C SER A 78 -1.00 -0.68 15.40
N ASN A 79 -0.42 0.36 16.01
CA ASN A 79 0.39 1.38 15.32
C ASN A 79 -0.36 2.05 14.15
N SER A 80 -1.62 2.45 14.38
CA SER A 80 -2.50 3.06 13.39
C SER A 80 -3.29 4.23 14.01
N PRO A 81 -3.26 5.45 13.44
CA PRO A 81 -2.42 5.86 12.31
C PRO A 81 -0.93 5.89 12.67
N GLN A 82 -0.07 5.69 11.69
CA GLN A 82 1.38 5.92 11.79
C GLN A 82 1.78 7.03 10.83
N SER A 83 2.52 8.02 11.30
CA SER A 83 2.99 9.14 10.49
C SER A 83 4.45 9.47 10.75
N GLY A 84 5.08 10.10 9.76
CA GLY A 84 6.49 10.46 9.84
C GLY A 84 6.97 11.22 8.62
N THR A 85 8.23 11.64 8.66
CA THR A 85 8.94 12.27 7.54
C THR A 85 10.13 11.44 7.09
N ASP A 86 10.33 10.23 7.60
CA ASP A 86 11.48 9.35 7.33
C ASP A 86 11.32 8.48 6.07
N LEU A 87 10.27 8.69 5.26
CA LEU A 87 10.08 7.98 4.00
C LEU A 87 10.97 8.57 2.90
N VAL A 88 12.14 7.95 2.70
CA VAL A 88 13.16 8.37 1.72
C VAL A 88 12.94 7.67 0.38
N THR A 89 12.91 8.46 -0.70
CA THR A 89 12.77 7.94 -2.07
C THR A 89 13.96 7.06 -2.45
N ASN A 90 13.68 5.90 -3.04
CA ASN A 90 14.66 4.87 -3.45
C ASN A 90 15.44 4.24 -2.29
N SER A 91 14.99 4.40 -1.04
CA SER A 91 15.49 3.62 0.09
C SER A 91 15.10 2.15 -0.06
N MET A 92 16.00 1.24 0.32
CA MET A 92 15.66 -0.19 0.47
C MET A 92 15.13 -0.53 1.86
N MET A 93 15.20 0.40 2.81
CA MET A 93 14.69 0.24 4.16
C MET A 93 13.25 0.74 4.22
N PRO A 94 12.26 -0.13 4.50
CA PRO A 94 10.87 0.31 4.65
C PRO A 94 10.69 1.09 5.96
N VAL A 95 9.87 2.14 5.93
CA VAL A 95 9.38 2.77 7.17
C VAL A 95 8.28 1.87 7.76
N LEU A 96 8.37 1.54 9.05
CA LEU A 96 7.45 0.62 9.69
C LEU A 96 6.09 1.29 9.97
N THR A 97 5.01 0.61 9.59
CA THR A 97 3.64 1.12 9.68
C THR A 97 2.78 0.23 10.58
N ASN A 98 1.57 -0.12 10.15
CA ASN A 98 0.61 -0.80 11.01
C ASN A 98 1.03 -2.25 11.27
N VAL A 99 0.56 -2.82 12.38
CA VAL A 99 0.73 -4.23 12.73
C VAL A 99 -0.65 -4.86 12.84
N ILE A 100 -0.82 -6.03 12.22
CA ILE A 100 -1.99 -6.88 12.42
C ILE A 100 -1.55 -8.05 13.30
N THR A 101 -2.17 -8.19 14.46
CA THR A 101 -1.88 -9.28 15.40
C THR A 101 -3.10 -10.16 15.56
N HIS A 102 -2.92 -11.46 15.37
CA HIS A 102 -3.89 -12.46 15.79
C HIS A 102 -3.53 -12.97 17.18
N PHE A 103 -4.45 -12.82 18.13
CA PHE A 103 -4.40 -13.46 19.44
C PHE A 103 -5.27 -14.71 19.38
N ASN A 104 -4.62 -15.89 19.36
CA ASN A 104 -5.31 -17.17 19.38
C ASN A 104 -5.36 -17.70 20.82
N ASN A 105 -6.55 -17.88 21.37
CA ASN A 105 -6.73 -18.46 22.70
C ASN A 105 -7.74 -19.61 22.63
N ILE A 106 -7.57 -20.58 23.53
CA ILE A 106 -8.49 -21.72 23.63
C ILE A 106 -9.89 -21.22 24.01
N LEU A 107 -10.84 -21.42 23.10
CA LEU A 107 -12.25 -21.13 23.31
C LEU A 107 -13.02 -22.38 23.74
N ALA A 108 -14.17 -22.18 24.37
CA ALA A 108 -15.09 -23.28 24.62
C ALA A 108 -15.63 -23.82 23.28
N GLY A 109 -15.77 -25.14 23.15
CA GLY A 109 -16.29 -25.76 21.94
C GLY A 109 -17.68 -25.21 21.56
N GLY A 110 -17.90 -24.95 20.27
CA GLY A 110 -19.14 -24.36 19.77
C GLY A 110 -19.25 -22.83 19.92
N THR A 111 -18.19 -22.15 20.36
CA THR A 111 -18.12 -20.69 20.36
C THR A 111 -18.07 -20.17 18.92
N LYS A 112 -18.89 -19.16 18.60
CA LYS A 112 -18.84 -18.53 17.27
C LYS A 112 -17.49 -17.83 17.03
N SER A 113 -16.96 -17.98 15.83
CA SER A 113 -15.69 -17.38 15.42
C SER A 113 -15.83 -16.42 14.23
N LEU A 114 -14.76 -15.67 13.96
CA LEU A 114 -14.66 -14.81 12.79
C LEU A 114 -14.57 -15.67 11.52
N GLU A 115 -15.29 -15.31 10.46
CA GLU A 115 -15.16 -15.96 9.15
C GLU A 115 -14.46 -15.03 8.15
N THR A 116 -14.85 -13.76 8.14
CA THR A 116 -14.25 -12.76 7.24
C THR A 116 -14.17 -11.38 7.89
N ALA A 117 -13.21 -10.57 7.45
CA ALA A 117 -13.12 -9.16 7.81
C ALA A 117 -12.75 -8.30 6.60
N LEU A 118 -13.13 -7.02 6.65
CA LEU A 118 -12.77 -6.01 5.66
C LEU A 118 -11.78 -5.03 6.29
N LEU A 119 -10.57 -4.98 5.76
CA LEU A 119 -9.52 -4.07 6.19
C LEU A 119 -9.39 -2.94 5.18
N LYS A 120 -9.47 -1.70 5.65
CA LYS A 120 -9.20 -0.52 4.85
C LYS A 120 -7.91 0.12 5.34
N THR A 121 -6.98 0.34 4.41
CA THR A 121 -5.74 1.09 4.66
C THR A 121 -5.74 2.35 3.80
N THR A 122 -5.39 3.48 4.40
CA THR A 122 -5.23 4.75 3.71
C THR A 122 -3.78 5.20 3.75
N LEU A 123 -3.32 5.79 2.65
CA LEU A 123 -1.98 6.37 2.52
C LEU A 123 -2.13 7.83 2.11
N LYS A 124 -1.64 8.73 2.95
CA LYS A 124 -1.42 10.14 2.63
C LYS A 124 0.07 10.36 2.41
N LEU A 125 0.39 11.09 1.34
CA LEU A 125 1.75 11.47 1.00
C LEU A 125 1.81 12.97 0.76
N LYS A 126 2.87 13.58 1.25
CA LYS A 126 3.16 14.99 1.05
C LYS A 126 4.66 15.17 0.77
N PRO A 127 5.05 15.84 -0.32
CA PRO A 127 6.44 16.16 -0.58
C PRO A 127 7.04 16.94 0.59
N PHE A 128 8.19 16.49 1.12
CA PHE A 128 8.85 17.10 2.27
C PHE A 128 10.20 17.72 1.89
N LEU A 129 11.08 16.95 1.21
CA LEU A 129 12.34 17.47 0.66
C LEU A 129 12.42 17.26 -0.87
N PRO A 130 13.07 18.18 -1.60
CA PRO A 130 13.86 19.33 -1.11
C PRO A 130 13.03 20.54 -0.67
N THR A 131 11.78 20.64 -1.13
CA THR A 131 10.86 21.72 -0.78
C THR A 131 9.54 21.12 -0.32
N PRO A 132 9.02 21.51 0.86
CA PRO A 132 7.70 21.05 1.30
C PRO A 132 6.59 21.59 0.40
N GLU A 133 5.66 20.72 0.01
CA GLU A 133 4.51 21.08 -0.84
C GLU A 133 3.17 20.61 -0.25
N SER A 134 2.09 20.79 -1.02
CA SER A 134 0.76 20.34 -0.62
C SER A 134 0.66 18.82 -0.62
N ALA A 135 -0.17 18.28 0.29
CA ALA A 135 -0.45 16.85 0.32
C ALA A 135 -1.15 16.40 -0.97
N LEU A 136 -0.79 15.20 -1.42
CA LEU A 136 -1.45 14.53 -2.53
C LEU A 136 -2.80 13.94 -2.08
N PRO A 137 -3.71 13.63 -3.03
CA PRO A 137 -4.95 12.93 -2.72
C PRO A 137 -4.68 11.62 -1.96
N THR A 138 -5.49 11.35 -0.93
CA THR A 138 -5.39 10.13 -0.14
C THR A 138 -5.65 8.90 -1.01
N LYS A 139 -4.75 7.93 -0.95
CA LYS A 139 -4.96 6.62 -1.57
C LYS A 139 -5.62 5.68 -0.56
N THR A 140 -6.51 4.82 -1.04
CA THR A 140 -7.19 3.81 -0.21
C THR A 140 -6.96 2.42 -0.83
N LEU A 141 -6.56 1.48 0.00
CA LEU A 141 -6.45 0.06 -0.30
C LEU A 141 -7.45 -0.68 0.58
N ASN A 142 -8.21 -1.60 -0.01
CA ASN A 142 -9.13 -2.45 0.71
C ASN A 142 -8.68 -3.90 0.55
N PHE A 143 -8.72 -4.65 1.65
CA PHE A 143 -8.34 -6.05 1.71
C PHE A 143 -9.46 -6.86 2.33
N THR A 144 -9.66 -8.07 1.83
CA THR A 144 -10.53 -9.06 2.46
C THR A 144 -9.66 -10.01 3.27
N ILE A 145 -10.03 -10.22 4.51
CA ILE A 145 -9.45 -11.25 5.36
C ILE A 145 -10.40 -12.44 5.37
N ARG A 146 -9.86 -13.63 5.18
CA ARG A 146 -10.52 -14.89 5.54
C ARG A 146 -9.88 -15.45 6.78
N PHE A 147 -10.70 -15.97 7.66
CA PHE A 147 -10.27 -16.50 8.93
C PHE A 147 -10.96 -17.83 9.22
N ILE A 148 -10.25 -18.74 9.88
CA ILE A 148 -10.82 -19.96 10.44
C ILE A 148 -10.24 -20.19 11.83
N GLU A 149 -11.13 -20.20 12.83
CA GLU A 149 -10.84 -20.79 14.13
C GLU A 149 -11.02 -22.30 14.00
N THR A 150 -9.97 -23.04 14.28
CA THR A 150 -9.96 -24.48 14.08
C THR A 150 -10.55 -25.21 15.30
N PRO A 151 -11.05 -26.45 15.14
CA PRO A 151 -11.74 -27.16 16.22
C PRO A 151 -10.88 -27.56 17.43
N ASN A 152 -9.56 -27.39 17.34
CA ASN A 152 -8.62 -27.77 18.38
C ASN A 152 -8.55 -29.29 18.73
N ASP A 153 -8.86 -30.16 17.75
CA ASP A 153 -9.00 -31.61 17.93
C ASP A 153 -7.80 -32.44 17.39
N GLY A 154 -6.80 -31.78 16.80
CA GLY A 154 -5.62 -32.41 16.19
C GLY A 154 -5.84 -33.03 14.80
N SER A 155 -7.07 -33.06 14.28
CA SER A 155 -7.40 -33.59 12.95
C SER A 155 -7.61 -32.47 11.92
N CYS A 156 -6.56 -31.68 11.69
CA CYS A 156 -6.66 -30.37 11.05
C CYS A 156 -6.86 -30.40 9.53
N GLY A 157 -6.45 -31.48 8.87
CA GLY A 157 -6.46 -31.55 7.40
C GLY A 157 -5.38 -30.70 6.71
N PHE A 158 -4.40 -30.18 7.45
CA PHE A 158 -3.20 -29.50 6.97
C PHE A 158 -2.06 -29.64 8.01
N ASP A 159 -0.83 -29.31 7.61
CA ASP A 159 0.31 -29.32 8.53
C ASP A 159 0.15 -28.23 9.59
N SER A 160 -0.05 -28.65 10.83
CA SER A 160 -0.24 -27.79 12.00
C SER A 160 0.91 -27.99 12.99
N SER A 161 1.26 -26.92 13.69
CA SER A 161 2.32 -26.92 14.73
C SER A 161 1.77 -27.20 16.13
N SER A 162 0.44 -27.11 16.29
CA SER A 162 -0.31 -27.44 17.50
C SER A 162 -1.54 -28.31 17.16
N ASN A 163 -2.52 -28.41 18.06
CA ASN A 163 -3.77 -29.18 17.90
C ASN A 163 -4.73 -28.54 16.88
N CYS A 164 -4.21 -28.07 15.74
CA CYS A 164 -4.82 -27.20 14.75
C CYS A 164 -4.55 -25.72 15.05
N ASP A 165 -3.60 -25.18 14.28
CA ASP A 165 -3.31 -23.75 14.31
C ASP A 165 -4.40 -23.00 13.54
N ASP A 166 -4.87 -21.90 14.09
CA ASP A 166 -5.82 -21.02 13.43
C ASP A 166 -5.20 -20.29 12.25
N ILE A 167 -6.00 -20.06 11.21
CA ILE A 167 -5.50 -19.57 9.93
C ILE A 167 -6.07 -18.20 9.63
N PHE A 168 -5.16 -17.25 9.41
CA PHE A 168 -5.44 -15.94 8.83
C PHE A 168 -4.98 -15.91 7.38
N VAL A 169 -5.86 -15.53 6.47
CA VAL A 169 -5.52 -15.30 5.05
C VAL A 169 -5.89 -13.88 4.68
N ILE A 170 -4.95 -13.17 4.05
CA ILE A 170 -5.19 -11.85 3.47
C ILE A 170 -5.30 -11.99 1.95
N GLU A 171 -6.46 -11.64 1.41
CA GLU A 171 -6.64 -11.46 -0.02
C GLU A 171 -6.09 -10.09 -0.39
N ILE A 172 -4.91 -10.13 -0.97
CA ILE A 172 -4.13 -8.95 -1.24
C ILE A 172 -4.68 -8.23 -2.48
N GLY A 173 -5.01 -6.95 -2.33
CA GLY A 173 -5.21 -6.04 -3.47
C GLY A 173 -3.89 -5.55 -4.09
N ASP A 174 -3.88 -4.37 -4.71
CA ASP A 174 -2.63 -3.78 -5.22
C ASP A 174 -1.73 -3.30 -4.05
N LEU A 175 -0.78 -4.14 -3.61
CA LEU A 175 0.29 -3.73 -2.67
C LEU A 175 1.26 -2.73 -3.28
N VAL A 176 1.22 -2.58 -4.59
CA VAL A 176 2.08 -1.70 -5.36
C VAL A 176 1.20 -0.72 -6.11
N SER A 177 1.41 0.57 -5.87
CA SER A 177 0.67 1.64 -6.54
C SER A 177 1.64 2.64 -7.13
N SER A 178 1.40 3.07 -8.36
CA SER A 178 2.22 4.11 -9.00
C SER A 178 1.42 5.36 -9.32
N PHE A 179 2.10 6.49 -9.35
CA PHE A 179 1.54 7.80 -9.71
C PHE A 179 2.64 8.67 -10.33
N ILE A 180 2.24 9.64 -11.14
CA ILE A 180 3.17 10.64 -11.69
C ILE A 180 3.00 11.92 -10.87
N TYR A 181 4.11 12.48 -10.42
CA TYR A 181 4.17 13.78 -9.76
C TYR A 181 5.42 14.50 -10.27
N ASP A 182 5.25 15.73 -10.78
CA ASP A 182 6.29 16.56 -11.38
C ASP A 182 7.19 15.82 -12.38
N GLY A 183 6.59 15.03 -13.28
CA GLY A 183 7.33 14.31 -14.33
C GLY A 183 8.14 13.11 -13.83
N VAL A 184 8.06 12.77 -12.54
CA VAL A 184 8.64 11.55 -11.97
C VAL A 184 7.52 10.55 -11.68
N LYS A 185 7.74 9.29 -12.07
CA LYS A 185 6.87 8.17 -11.68
C LYS A 185 7.32 7.66 -10.31
N TYR A 186 6.48 7.87 -9.31
CA TYR A 186 6.65 7.28 -7.99
C TYR A 186 5.87 5.98 -7.89
N THR A 187 6.49 4.96 -7.29
CA THR A 187 5.88 3.66 -7.01
C THR A 187 6.00 3.39 -5.52
N THR A 188 4.87 3.29 -4.84
CA THR A 188 4.79 2.89 -3.43
C THR A 188 4.57 1.40 -3.33
N ALA A 189 5.25 0.73 -2.41
CA ALA A 189 5.04 -0.67 -2.10
C ALA A 189 4.78 -0.85 -0.60
N VAL A 190 3.76 -1.63 -0.26
CA VAL A 190 3.53 -2.13 1.09
C VAL A 190 4.17 -3.51 1.19
N VAL A 191 5.05 -3.68 2.18
CA VAL A 191 5.78 -4.92 2.41
C VAL A 191 5.53 -5.42 3.82
N GLU A 192 5.47 -6.73 4.00
CA GLU A 192 5.51 -7.33 5.34
C GLU A 192 6.98 -7.50 5.77
N THR A 193 7.27 -7.26 7.05
CA THR A 193 8.65 -7.12 7.56
C THR A 193 9.00 -8.13 8.64
N THR A 194 8.03 -8.88 9.17
CA THR A 194 8.21 -9.91 10.20
C THR A 194 8.37 -11.32 9.65
N SER A 195 8.24 -11.51 8.33
CA SER A 195 8.19 -12.81 7.65
C SER A 195 7.07 -13.73 8.15
N SER A 196 6.03 -13.16 8.76
CA SER A 196 4.87 -13.89 9.26
C SER A 196 3.93 -14.24 8.12
N LEU A 197 3.69 -13.29 7.20
CA LEU A 197 2.87 -13.53 6.02
C LEU A 197 3.66 -14.32 4.98
N THR A 198 3.30 -15.58 4.83
CA THR A 198 3.95 -16.53 3.92
C THR A 198 2.91 -17.22 3.03
N GLY A 199 3.38 -17.82 1.94
CA GLY A 199 2.52 -18.68 1.12
C GLY A 199 2.11 -19.91 1.92
N LEU A 200 0.80 -20.10 2.13
CA LEU A 200 0.28 -21.26 2.84
C LEU A 200 0.16 -22.47 1.92
N SER A 201 0.14 -23.66 2.50
CA SER A 201 -0.11 -24.89 1.74
C SER A 201 -1.52 -24.86 1.12
N PRO A 202 -1.75 -25.53 -0.03
CA PRO A 202 -3.08 -25.60 -0.63
C PRO A 202 -4.16 -26.12 0.32
N ALA A 203 -3.81 -27.04 1.21
CA ALA A 203 -4.72 -27.59 2.22
C ALA A 203 -5.12 -26.54 3.28
N ALA A 204 -4.15 -25.76 3.79
CA ALA A 204 -4.43 -24.67 4.73
C ALA A 204 -5.28 -23.56 4.07
N CYS A 205 -4.98 -23.20 2.82
CA CYS A 205 -5.81 -22.27 2.06
C CYS A 205 -7.25 -22.77 1.91
N ALA A 206 -7.44 -24.05 1.59
CA ALA A 206 -8.76 -24.65 1.46
C ALA A 206 -9.57 -24.60 2.77
N GLN A 207 -8.93 -24.82 3.93
CA GLN A 207 -9.60 -24.69 5.23
C GLN A 207 -10.11 -23.27 5.49
N ALA A 208 -9.34 -22.25 5.09
CA ALA A 208 -9.77 -20.85 5.18
C ALA A 208 -10.72 -20.42 4.05
N GLY A 209 -11.13 -21.34 3.16
CA GLY A 209 -11.98 -21.02 2.01
C GLY A 209 -11.30 -20.13 0.96
N ALA A 210 -9.96 -20.15 0.90
CA ALA A 210 -9.14 -19.39 -0.03
C ALA A 210 -8.64 -20.27 -1.19
N ALA A 211 -8.28 -19.65 -2.31
CA ALA A 211 -7.64 -20.34 -3.42
C ALA A 211 -6.23 -20.84 -3.04
N ALA A 212 -5.74 -21.90 -3.69
CA ALA A 212 -4.40 -22.41 -3.48
C ALA A 212 -3.33 -21.33 -3.77
N GLY A 213 -2.27 -21.30 -2.96
CA GLY A 213 -1.24 -20.25 -3.03
C GLY A 213 -1.61 -18.95 -2.31
N CYS A 214 -2.59 -19.00 -1.41
CA CYS A 214 -2.98 -17.86 -0.58
C CYS A 214 -1.83 -17.37 0.32
N LEU A 215 -1.82 -16.07 0.63
CA LEU A 215 -0.88 -15.47 1.58
C LEU A 215 -1.55 -15.34 2.95
N GLY A 216 -0.85 -15.78 3.98
CA GLY A 216 -1.42 -15.77 5.33
C GLY A 216 -0.41 -16.19 6.38
N PHE A 217 -0.91 -16.41 7.58
CA PHE A 217 -0.14 -17.02 8.66
C PHE A 217 -1.03 -17.97 9.46
N LYS A 218 -0.37 -18.84 10.21
CA LYS A 218 -1.00 -19.70 11.22
C LYS A 218 -0.64 -19.19 12.61
N THR A 219 -1.54 -19.33 13.56
CA THR A 219 -1.29 -18.98 14.96
C THR A 219 -1.56 -20.18 15.84
N ILE A 220 -0.54 -20.63 16.57
CA ILE A 220 -0.68 -21.71 17.54
C ILE A 220 -1.59 -21.27 18.70
N GLU A 221 -2.27 -22.21 19.32
CA GLU A 221 -3.11 -21.97 20.50
C GLU A 221 -2.38 -21.28 21.65
N GLN A 222 -3.08 -20.37 22.33
CA GLN A 222 -2.60 -19.56 23.46
C GLN A 222 -1.40 -18.65 23.14
N ALA A 223 -1.19 -18.34 21.86
CA ALA A 223 -0.13 -17.46 21.39
C ALA A 223 -0.68 -16.30 20.56
N ALA A 224 0.24 -15.47 20.08
CA ALA A 224 -0.09 -14.42 19.13
C ALA A 224 0.90 -14.42 17.96
N THR A 225 0.37 -14.26 16.74
CA THR A 225 1.17 -14.03 15.53
C THR A 225 0.95 -12.60 15.09
N ALA A 226 2.03 -11.85 14.88
CA ALA A 226 1.99 -10.48 14.40
C ALA A 226 2.60 -10.38 13.00
N ALA A 227 1.93 -9.65 12.12
CA ALA A 227 2.43 -9.24 10.81
C ALA A 227 2.63 -7.71 10.83
N MET A 228 3.89 -7.27 10.83
CA MET A 228 4.25 -5.85 10.76
C MET A 228 4.48 -5.44 9.32
N PHE A 229 3.81 -4.38 8.89
CA PHE A 229 3.95 -3.84 7.55
C PHE A 229 4.91 -2.65 7.51
N GLY A 230 5.40 -2.37 6.32
CA GLY A 230 6.23 -1.21 6.05
C GLY A 230 5.95 -0.63 4.66
N LEU A 231 6.36 0.62 4.48
CA LEU A 231 6.14 1.39 3.26
C LEU A 231 7.48 1.71 2.60
N LEU A 232 7.57 1.45 1.29
CA LEU A 232 8.65 1.87 0.41
C LEU A 232 8.12 2.83 -0.65
N ILE A 233 8.98 3.72 -1.14
CA ILE A 233 8.68 4.56 -2.30
C ILE A 233 9.90 4.69 -3.20
N ASN A 234 9.71 4.41 -4.49
CA ASN A 234 10.75 4.54 -5.51
C ASN A 234 10.34 5.58 -6.55
N GLY A 235 11.29 6.38 -7.02
CA GLY A 235 11.07 7.42 -8.03
C GLY A 235 11.93 7.18 -9.26
N VAL A 236 11.31 7.18 -10.44
CA VAL A 236 11.98 7.08 -11.75
C VAL A 236 11.52 8.24 -12.63
N GLU A 237 12.46 9.03 -13.14
CA GLU A 237 12.15 10.12 -14.06
C GLU A 237 11.46 9.58 -15.32
N VAL A 238 10.33 10.18 -15.71
CA VAL A 238 9.65 9.83 -16.95
C VAL A 238 10.28 10.66 -18.06
N SER A 239 10.99 10.00 -18.99
CA SER A 239 11.53 10.69 -20.17
C SER A 239 10.38 11.29 -20.97
N ALA A 240 10.25 12.61 -20.98
CA ALA A 240 9.39 13.28 -21.94
C ALA A 240 9.92 12.98 -23.36
N PRO A 241 9.06 12.68 -24.35
CA PRO A 241 9.50 12.63 -25.74
C PRO A 241 10.19 13.95 -26.05
N ALA A 242 11.49 13.89 -26.31
CA ALA A 242 12.36 15.04 -26.44
C ALA A 242 11.76 16.09 -27.38
N GLY A 243 12.05 17.37 -27.11
CA GLY A 243 11.77 18.50 -28.00
C GLY A 243 12.50 18.45 -29.36
N THR A 244 12.72 17.27 -29.94
CA THR A 244 13.25 17.06 -31.28
C THR A 244 12.28 17.53 -32.37
N GLY A 245 10.98 17.64 -32.08
CA GLY A 245 10.01 18.26 -32.99
C GLY A 245 10.23 19.76 -33.21
N ALA A 246 10.59 20.51 -32.16
CA ALA A 246 10.73 21.97 -32.24
C ALA A 246 12.04 22.40 -32.92
N LEU A 247 13.14 21.66 -32.70
CA LEU A 247 14.40 21.86 -33.43
C LEU A 247 14.27 21.48 -34.91
N GLY A 248 13.53 20.41 -35.23
CA GLY A 248 13.27 20.00 -36.61
C GLY A 248 12.42 21.00 -37.41
N LEU A 249 11.39 21.59 -36.79
CA LEU A 249 10.53 22.60 -37.42
C LEU A 249 11.21 23.98 -37.54
N GLY A 250 12.08 24.34 -36.58
CA GLY A 250 12.88 25.56 -36.62
C GLY A 250 13.90 25.57 -37.78
N LEU A 251 14.55 24.43 -38.04
CA LEU A 251 15.48 24.32 -39.17
C LEU A 251 14.75 24.28 -40.52
N LEU A 252 13.59 23.61 -40.62
CA LEU A 252 12.80 23.58 -41.87
C LEU A 252 12.32 24.97 -42.30
N SER A 253 11.93 25.82 -41.35
CA SER A 253 11.48 27.19 -41.63
C SER A 253 12.61 28.11 -42.10
N LEU A 254 13.84 27.95 -41.57
CA LEU A 254 15.05 28.63 -42.06
C LEU A 254 15.44 28.19 -43.49
N PHE A 255 15.33 26.89 -43.80
CA PHE A 255 15.59 26.37 -45.15
C PHE A 255 14.58 26.87 -46.19
N MET A 256 13.29 26.94 -45.86
CA MET A 256 12.27 27.49 -46.77
C MET A 256 12.40 29.01 -46.95
N TYR A 257 12.84 29.74 -45.93
CA TYR A 257 13.08 31.19 -46.03
C TYR A 257 14.33 31.51 -46.87
N GLY A 258 15.39 30.71 -46.75
CA GLY A 258 16.61 30.84 -47.57
C GLY A 258 16.36 30.62 -49.07
N ARG A 259 15.54 29.62 -49.44
CA ARG A 259 15.20 29.35 -50.85
C ARG A 259 14.41 30.47 -51.53
N ARG A 260 13.60 31.24 -50.79
CA ARG A 260 12.87 32.39 -51.34
C ARG A 260 13.75 33.59 -51.68
N ARG A 261 14.97 33.68 -51.12
CA ARG A 261 15.92 34.75 -51.42
C ARG A 261 16.82 34.47 -52.63
N SER A 262 17.11 33.20 -52.94
CA SER A 262 17.92 32.83 -54.11
C SER A 262 17.14 32.73 -55.42
N ALA A 263 15.81 32.89 -55.41
CA ALA A 263 14.96 32.87 -56.61
C ALA A 263 14.55 34.27 -57.11
N LYS A 264 15.47 35.24 -57.06
CA LYS A 264 15.33 36.58 -57.66
C LYS A 264 16.53 36.93 -58.50
#